data_AF-A0A9X6ND73-F1
#
_entry.id   AF-A0A9X6ND73-F1
#
_cell.length_a   1.000
_cell.length_b   1.000
_cell.length_c   1.000
_cell.angle_alpha   90.00
_cell.angle_beta   90.00
_cell.angle_gamma   90.00
#
_symmetry.space_group_name_H-M   'P 1'
#
loop_
_entity.id
_entity.type
_entity.pdbx_description
1 polymer ?
#
loop_
_entity_poly.entity_id
_entity_poly.type
_entity_poly.pdbx_seq_one_letter_code
_entity_poly.pdbx_strand_id
1 'polypeptide(L)'
;MGSMESPTANEILFPDIASFLQSVLKTDAEHENDDDVAFDHENLLDDEAFAYLEDLLHSDLNRLQAEEARLDNSSKDVHSSKAALVLENYTVLLEASSQLEAISRDLPEMKLQLQGVSTHYAATEEQARAFWQRAEEFGAHRSSVQQQATQLGFIQDLLEIPALIDNLTKSGLFDEVVDLVYFVQKLSAKSPEGKVVQIIAEETRKRTWVVMNLMSHQLRTLPVQLLQALKIVSLERRLGQVMEIRVEEHVRTDFLQSRSIFISGLVRAVPQKDTYQFLTRVLEICRLHYFDTLNYFLSVFPHNPDLPVDLRTLPYVWLREELSELCALMEKSLPNVDDNRLEPLFNHCLNFSEALSRFGSNISTTFLQLFVQQIAGNVTASFKTAMTNFKTGIVDIQIARKSRPPVRPSPISPTQPEDKFRAPDELSNFPVLCHLHDAIIAALNRPRCCAISSLTVPVVAAINQLLLEASILVREMSGERKIPVEFEHTFDVVFVPAVERVRDALCPAQEAARVLGVSLQQVSLILNSSTNRVAASSSDISTVTNGHAVAT
;
A
#
# COMPACT_ATOMS: atom_id res chain seq x y z
N MET A 1 24.12 78.64 8.36
CA MET A 1 25.38 78.93 9.08
C MET A 1 26.51 78.43 8.21
N GLY A 2 27.42 79.21 7.65
CA GLY A 2 27.67 80.64 7.56
C GLY A 2 28.67 80.78 6.39
N SER A 3 28.44 81.72 5.46
CA SER A 3 29.18 83.00 5.35
C SER A 3 30.66 82.79 4.98
N MET A 4 31.02 83.09 3.72
CA MET A 4 31.77 84.31 3.30
C MET A 4 33.24 84.22 3.74
N GLU A 5 34.27 84.48 2.94
CA GLU A 5 34.47 85.49 1.91
C GLU A 5 35.89 85.21 1.33
N SER A 6 36.11 85.46 0.03
CA SER A 6 37.43 85.89 -0.46
C SER A 6 37.64 87.38 -0.05
N PRO A 7 38.72 88.13 -0.35
CA PRO A 7 39.89 87.86 -1.21
C PRO A 7 41.21 88.44 -0.64
N THR A 8 42.31 88.44 -1.42
CA THR A 8 43.16 89.64 -1.60
C THR A 8 44.06 89.46 -2.82
N ALA A 9 44.03 90.47 -3.70
CA ALA A 9 44.96 90.71 -4.77
C ALA A 9 46.14 91.57 -4.28
N ASN A 10 47.33 91.28 -4.78
CA ASN A 10 48.56 92.08 -4.89
C ASN A 10 49.37 91.32 -5.97
N GLU A 11 50.06 91.87 -6.95
CA GLU A 11 50.58 93.20 -7.18
C GLU A 11 50.65 93.48 -8.70
N ILE A 12 50.31 94.72 -9.01
CA ILE A 12 50.73 95.54 -10.13
C ILE A 12 52.20 95.28 -10.52
N LEU A 13 52.44 95.00 -11.81
CA LEU A 13 53.62 95.46 -12.54
C LEU A 13 53.29 95.41 -14.05
N PHE A 14 52.67 96.47 -14.55
CA PHE A 14 52.59 96.75 -15.98
C PHE A 14 53.99 97.14 -16.50
N PRO A 15 54.52 96.48 -17.53
CA PRO A 15 55.62 97.02 -18.31
C PRO A 15 55.09 98.14 -19.21
N ASP A 16 55.73 99.29 -19.11
CA ASP A 16 55.93 100.30 -20.14
C ASP A 16 54.85 100.45 -21.23
N ILE A 17 53.96 101.43 -20.98
CA ILE A 17 53.15 102.16 -21.97
C ILE A 17 53.99 102.62 -23.18
N ALA A 18 55.30 102.77 -23.00
CA ALA A 18 56.24 103.05 -24.08
C ALA A 18 56.24 101.95 -25.17
N SER A 19 56.03 100.68 -24.81
CA SER A 19 56.00 99.56 -25.77
C SER A 19 54.72 99.54 -26.62
N PHE A 20 53.57 99.88 -26.02
CA PHE A 20 52.29 99.99 -26.72
C PHE A 20 52.25 101.20 -27.66
N LEU A 21 52.76 102.35 -27.21
CA LEU A 21 52.91 103.51 -28.10
C LEU A 21 53.90 103.25 -29.23
N GLN A 22 54.92 102.41 -29.01
CA GLN A 22 55.83 101.98 -30.08
C GLN A 22 55.16 101.01 -31.06
N SER A 23 54.27 100.10 -30.61
CA SER A 23 53.59 99.17 -31.52
C SER A 23 52.54 99.86 -32.38
N VAL A 24 51.85 100.87 -31.84
CA VAL A 24 50.86 101.67 -32.60
C VAL A 24 51.53 102.60 -33.61
N LEU A 25 52.78 103.04 -33.35
CA LEU A 25 53.53 103.90 -34.26
C LEU A 25 54.44 103.14 -35.25
N LYS A 26 54.66 101.83 -35.07
CA LYS A 26 55.55 101.01 -35.92
C LYS A 26 54.85 100.08 -36.90
N THR A 27 53.54 100.18 -37.13
CA THR A 27 52.89 99.44 -38.22
C THR A 27 53.19 100.08 -39.57
N ASP A 28 54.46 100.09 -39.94
CA ASP A 28 55.02 100.25 -41.29
C ASP A 28 56.45 99.70 -41.24
N ALA A 29 56.60 98.40 -40.95
CA ALA A 29 57.68 97.53 -41.42
C ALA A 29 57.71 96.22 -40.62
N GLU A 30 57.42 95.13 -41.32
CA GLU A 30 57.92 93.76 -41.13
C GLU A 30 57.18 92.80 -40.16
N HIS A 31 56.98 91.57 -40.69
CA HIS A 31 56.37 90.33 -40.16
C HIS A 31 54.83 90.28 -40.37
N GLU A 32 54.26 89.67 -41.42
CA GLU A 32 54.51 88.37 -42.08
C GLU A 32 54.67 87.17 -41.12
N ASN A 33 53.66 86.28 -41.23
CA ASN A 33 53.55 84.89 -40.74
C ASN A 33 53.21 84.76 -39.23
N ASP A 34 52.15 84.09 -38.79
CA ASP A 34 51.52 82.86 -39.29
C ASP A 34 50.04 82.76 -38.82
N ASP A 35 49.30 81.91 -39.53
CA ASP A 35 48.04 81.23 -39.20
C ASP A 35 46.69 81.91 -39.50
N ASP A 36 46.33 81.80 -40.79
CA ASP A 36 45.09 81.20 -41.29
C ASP A 36 43.75 81.63 -40.66
N VAL A 37 43.31 82.82 -41.03
CA VAL A 37 41.88 83.06 -41.28
C VAL A 37 41.76 83.68 -42.67
N ALA A 38 41.30 82.86 -43.61
CA ALA A 38 41.04 83.24 -45.00
C ALA A 38 40.15 84.50 -45.07
N PHE A 39 40.78 85.63 -45.37
CA PHE A 39 40.15 86.79 -45.95
C PHE A 39 40.91 87.11 -47.23
N ASP A 40 40.20 87.02 -48.36
CA ASP A 40 40.69 87.30 -49.70
C ASP A 40 41.36 88.69 -49.74
N HIS A 41 42.70 88.70 -49.77
CA HIS A 41 43.53 89.89 -49.99
C HIS A 41 44.15 89.82 -51.40
N GLU A 42 43.32 89.84 -52.43
CA GLU A 42 43.72 90.18 -53.80
C GLU A 42 42.82 91.34 -54.28
N ASN A 43 43.46 92.42 -54.76
CA ASN A 43 42.91 93.71 -55.21
C ASN A 43 42.85 94.85 -54.17
N LEU A 44 43.97 95.15 -53.52
CA LEU A 44 44.16 96.35 -52.67
C LEU A 44 44.90 97.49 -53.38
N LEU A 45 44.61 97.70 -54.66
CA LEU A 45 44.76 99.00 -55.30
C LEU A 45 43.38 99.31 -55.87
N ASP A 46 42.58 100.08 -55.12
CA ASP A 46 41.26 100.53 -55.54
C ASP A 46 41.35 101.19 -56.94
N ASP A 47 40.33 100.98 -57.77
CA ASP A 47 40.22 101.59 -59.11
C ASP A 47 40.42 103.12 -59.08
N GLU A 48 40.14 103.76 -57.93
CA GLU A 48 40.38 105.18 -57.67
C GLU A 48 41.87 105.53 -57.56
N ALA A 49 42.71 104.65 -57.01
CA ALA A 49 44.16 104.83 -56.94
C ALA A 49 44.81 104.74 -58.33
N PHE A 50 44.30 103.85 -59.20
CA PHE A 50 44.74 103.75 -60.59
C PHE A 50 44.31 104.97 -61.43
N ALA A 51 43.06 105.44 -61.29
CA ALA A 51 42.58 106.64 -61.97
C ALA A 51 43.36 107.90 -61.56
N TYR A 52 43.76 107.99 -60.29
CA TYR A 52 44.58 109.08 -59.77
C TYR A 52 46.02 109.06 -60.33
N LEU A 53 46.64 107.88 -60.42
CA LEU A 53 47.98 107.73 -61.02
C LEU A 53 47.99 108.04 -62.52
N GLU A 54 46.90 107.72 -63.24
CA GLU A 54 46.73 108.03 -64.66
C GLU A 54 46.60 109.54 -64.91
N ASP A 55 45.88 110.27 -64.05
CA ASP A 55 45.76 111.74 -64.08
C ASP A 55 47.10 112.44 -63.69
N LEU A 56 47.90 111.81 -62.84
CA LEU A 56 49.20 112.32 -62.41
C LEU A 56 50.26 112.23 -63.52
N LEU A 57 50.24 111.16 -64.33
CA LEU A 57 51.16 110.95 -65.45
C LEU A 57 50.91 111.89 -66.65
N HIS A 58 49.69 112.45 -66.78
CA HIS A 58 49.31 113.34 -67.87
C HIS A 58 49.46 114.84 -67.56
N SER A 59 49.97 115.22 -66.38
CA SER A 59 50.03 116.63 -65.94
C SER A 59 51.45 117.22 -65.90
N ASP A 60 51.55 118.53 -66.19
CA ASP A 60 52.82 119.26 -66.29
C ASP A 60 53.64 119.27 -64.99
N LEU A 61 54.98 119.30 -65.10
CA LEU A 61 55.95 119.20 -63.99
C LEU A 61 55.69 120.16 -62.81
N ASN A 62 55.11 121.33 -63.08
CA ASN A 62 54.74 122.32 -62.05
C ASN A 62 53.55 121.89 -61.19
N ARG A 63 52.67 121.05 -61.72
CA ARG A 63 51.51 120.50 -61.02
C ARG A 63 51.93 119.37 -60.08
N LEU A 64 52.95 118.58 -60.44
CA LEU A 64 53.48 117.47 -59.66
C LEU A 64 54.23 117.94 -58.39
N GLN A 65 55.00 119.04 -58.48
CA GLN A 65 55.60 119.67 -57.28
C GLN A 65 54.56 120.32 -56.35
N ALA A 66 53.46 120.83 -56.89
CA ALA A 66 52.36 121.35 -56.09
C ALA A 66 51.50 120.22 -55.48
N GLU A 67 51.45 119.07 -56.15
CA GLU A 67 50.80 117.82 -55.70
C GLU A 67 51.53 117.20 -54.51
N GLU A 68 52.86 117.08 -54.57
CA GLU A 68 53.67 116.56 -53.46
C GLU A 68 53.49 117.44 -52.21
N ALA A 69 53.52 118.76 -52.38
CA ALA A 69 53.26 119.70 -51.28
C ALA A 69 51.80 119.63 -50.77
N ARG A 70 50.83 119.30 -51.63
CA ARG A 70 49.42 119.17 -51.26
C ARG A 70 49.14 117.84 -50.57
N LEU A 71 49.76 116.74 -51.00
CA LEU A 71 49.67 115.43 -50.37
C LEU A 71 50.39 115.42 -49.02
N ASP A 72 51.55 116.07 -48.91
CA ASP A 72 52.25 116.20 -47.63
C ASP A 72 51.46 117.08 -46.64
N ASN A 73 50.81 118.14 -47.12
CA ASN A 73 49.87 118.92 -46.30
C ASN A 73 48.59 118.14 -45.96
N SER A 74 48.00 117.39 -46.90
CA SER A 74 46.81 116.57 -46.65
C SER A 74 47.10 115.40 -45.73
N SER A 75 48.29 114.80 -45.80
CA SER A 75 48.74 113.74 -44.90
C SER A 75 48.94 114.29 -43.49
N LYS A 76 49.55 115.47 -43.35
CA LYS A 76 49.67 116.18 -42.06
C LYS A 76 48.31 116.61 -41.51
N ASP A 77 47.38 117.03 -42.36
CA ASP A 77 46.00 117.36 -41.95
C ASP A 77 45.21 116.12 -41.53
N VAL A 78 45.37 114.99 -42.22
CA VAL A 78 44.72 113.72 -41.83
C VAL A 78 45.36 113.13 -40.58
N HIS A 79 46.68 113.23 -40.40
CA HIS A 79 47.36 112.82 -39.17
C HIS A 79 47.01 113.72 -37.99
N SER A 80 46.92 115.03 -38.18
CA SER A 80 46.45 115.94 -37.13
C SER A 80 44.97 115.74 -36.83
N SER A 81 44.14 115.44 -37.83
CA SER A 81 42.72 115.12 -37.66
C SER A 81 42.52 113.78 -36.96
N LYS A 82 43.23 112.70 -37.34
CA LYS A 82 43.23 111.42 -36.62
C LYS A 82 43.77 111.58 -35.20
N ALA A 83 44.87 112.31 -35.01
CA ALA A 83 45.42 112.57 -33.69
C ALA A 83 44.45 113.38 -32.82
N ALA A 84 43.77 114.39 -33.39
CA ALA A 84 42.74 115.16 -32.70
C ALA A 84 41.51 114.30 -32.38
N LEU A 85 41.06 113.44 -33.30
CA LEU A 85 39.92 112.55 -33.09
C LEU A 85 40.21 111.48 -32.02
N VAL A 86 41.44 110.95 -32.02
CA VAL A 86 41.96 110.02 -31.01
C VAL A 86 42.14 110.74 -29.68
N LEU A 87 42.64 111.98 -29.64
CA LEU A 87 42.79 112.78 -28.41
C LEU A 87 41.46 113.28 -27.84
N GLU A 88 40.47 113.60 -28.68
CA GLU A 88 39.14 114.01 -28.23
C GLU A 88 38.35 112.81 -27.69
N ASN A 89 38.55 111.61 -28.25
CA ASN A 89 37.79 110.42 -27.89
C ASN A 89 38.65 109.32 -27.25
N TYR A 90 39.83 109.64 -26.72
CA TYR A 90 40.75 108.64 -26.15
C TYR A 90 40.13 107.91 -24.96
N THR A 91 39.24 108.57 -24.22
CA THR A 91 38.49 107.99 -23.11
C THR A 91 37.50 106.94 -23.59
N VAL A 92 36.79 107.18 -24.70
CA VAL A 92 35.86 106.22 -25.30
C VAL A 92 36.62 105.02 -25.87
N LEU A 93 37.80 105.23 -26.44
CA LEU A 93 38.66 104.14 -26.93
C LEU A 93 39.29 103.33 -25.78
N LEU A 94 39.72 103.99 -24.69
CA LEU A 94 40.18 103.30 -23.48
C LEU A 94 39.05 102.53 -22.79
N GLU A 95 37.86 103.13 -22.70
CA GLU A 95 36.67 102.44 -22.18
C GLU A 95 36.30 101.26 -23.06
N ALA A 96 36.26 101.42 -24.39
CA ALA A 96 35.99 100.33 -25.33
C ALA A 96 37.06 99.23 -25.25
N SER A 97 38.34 99.58 -25.14
CA SER A 97 39.43 98.62 -24.96
C SER A 97 39.33 97.88 -23.62
N SER A 98 39.03 98.59 -22.53
CA SER A 98 38.86 97.99 -21.21
C SER A 98 37.63 97.08 -21.14
N GLN A 99 36.56 97.43 -21.85
CA GLN A 99 35.37 96.58 -21.99
C GLN A 99 35.65 95.38 -22.89
N LEU A 100 36.45 95.53 -23.95
CA LEU A 100 36.89 94.41 -24.78
C LEU A 100 37.77 93.44 -23.98
N GLU A 101 38.68 93.95 -23.14
CA GLU A 101 39.49 93.14 -22.24
C GLU A 101 38.65 92.45 -21.16
N ALA A 102 37.65 93.13 -20.60
CA ALA A 102 36.70 92.51 -19.67
C ALA A 102 35.91 91.38 -20.36
N ILE A 103 35.38 91.62 -21.55
CA ILE A 103 34.64 90.62 -22.34
C ILE A 103 35.56 89.45 -22.74
N SER A 104 36.81 89.73 -23.15
CA SER A 104 37.76 88.68 -23.54
C SER A 104 38.21 87.84 -22.34
N ARG A 105 38.23 88.41 -21.13
CA ARG A 105 38.51 87.68 -19.88
C ARG A 105 37.31 86.88 -19.38
N ASP A 106 36.09 87.39 -19.56
CA ASP A 106 34.87 86.74 -19.09
C ASP A 106 34.40 85.63 -20.05
N LEU A 107 34.72 85.68 -21.35
CA LEU A 107 34.39 84.63 -22.33
C LEU A 107 34.97 83.24 -21.96
N PRO A 108 36.25 83.11 -21.54
CA PRO A 108 36.82 81.86 -21.04
C PRO A 108 36.09 81.32 -19.81
N GLU A 109 35.72 82.20 -18.87
CA GLU A 109 35.01 81.81 -17.65
C GLU A 109 33.60 81.30 -17.99
N MET A 110 32.90 82.01 -18.88
CA MET A 110 31.58 81.61 -19.35
C MET A 110 31.64 80.28 -20.12
N LYS A 111 32.67 80.06 -20.94
CA LYS A 111 32.93 78.79 -21.62
C LYS A 111 33.19 77.64 -20.63
N LEU A 112 33.93 77.91 -19.56
CA LEU A 112 34.24 76.92 -18.53
C LEU A 112 33.01 76.56 -17.70
N GLN A 113 32.17 77.54 -17.36
CA GLN A 113 30.87 77.30 -16.73
C GLN A 113 29.92 76.52 -17.65
N LEU A 114 29.89 76.82 -18.95
CA LEU A 114 29.07 76.08 -19.93
C LEU A 114 29.53 74.63 -20.09
N GLN A 115 30.85 74.39 -20.06
CA GLN A 115 31.41 73.03 -20.02
C GLN A 115 31.07 72.31 -18.70
N GLY A 116 31.10 73.02 -17.57
CA GLY A 116 30.64 72.50 -16.28
C GLY A 116 29.16 72.10 -16.32
N VAL A 117 28.28 72.95 -16.87
CA VAL A 117 26.85 72.64 -17.03
C VAL A 117 26.64 71.46 -17.98
N SER A 118 27.39 71.38 -19.08
CA SER A 118 27.31 70.26 -20.03
C SER A 118 27.72 68.93 -19.39
N THR A 119 28.80 68.92 -18.61
CA THR A 119 29.25 67.72 -17.88
C THR A 119 28.27 67.33 -16.77
N HIS A 120 27.74 68.30 -16.01
CA HIS A 120 26.69 68.03 -15.01
C HIS A 120 25.40 67.52 -15.65
N TYR A 121 24.99 68.07 -16.80
CA TYR A 121 23.82 67.61 -17.54
C TYR A 121 23.99 66.15 -17.98
N ALA A 122 25.13 65.81 -18.59
CA ALA A 122 25.44 64.44 -18.99
C ALA A 122 25.45 63.47 -17.79
N ALA A 123 26.03 63.89 -16.65
CA ALA A 123 26.03 63.10 -15.43
C ALA A 123 24.62 62.91 -14.85
N THR A 124 23.76 63.94 -14.87
CA THR A 124 22.36 63.81 -14.46
C THR A 124 21.55 62.95 -15.42
N GLU A 125 21.83 62.99 -16.72
CA GLU A 125 21.17 62.14 -17.71
C GLU A 125 21.53 60.66 -17.51
N GLU A 126 22.81 60.36 -17.25
CA GLU A 126 23.26 59.01 -16.91
C GLU A 126 22.61 58.50 -15.61
N GLN A 127 22.56 59.33 -14.56
CA GLN A 127 21.88 58.99 -13.31
C GLN A 127 20.37 58.80 -13.50
N ALA A 128 19.73 59.61 -14.34
CA ALA A 128 18.31 59.46 -14.68
C ALA A 128 18.05 58.17 -15.45
N ARG A 129 18.90 57.80 -16.41
CA ARG A 129 18.80 56.51 -17.12
C ARG A 129 19.00 55.33 -16.17
N ALA A 130 20.00 55.39 -15.29
CA ALA A 130 20.25 54.36 -14.29
C ALA A 130 19.07 54.25 -13.30
N PHE A 131 18.46 55.38 -12.92
CA PHE A 131 17.25 55.38 -12.10
C PHE A 131 16.07 54.74 -12.82
N TRP A 132 15.83 55.05 -14.09
CA TRP A 132 14.76 54.44 -14.90
C TRP A 132 14.94 52.93 -15.03
N GLN A 133 16.16 52.46 -15.32
CA GLN A 133 16.45 51.03 -15.37
C GLN A 133 16.15 50.34 -14.03
N ARG A 134 16.61 50.91 -12.90
CA ARG A 134 16.29 50.38 -11.57
C ARG A 134 14.81 50.43 -11.24
N ALA A 135 14.10 51.47 -11.67
CA ALA A 135 12.66 51.60 -11.46
C ALA A 135 11.87 50.56 -12.26
N GLU A 136 12.32 50.26 -13.49
CA GLU A 136 11.75 49.21 -14.33
C GLU A 136 12.03 47.81 -13.76
N GLU A 137 13.26 47.54 -13.32
CA GLU A 137 13.64 46.31 -12.60
C GLU A 137 12.81 46.16 -11.31
N PHE A 138 12.67 47.23 -10.53
CA PHE A 138 11.86 47.23 -9.32
C PHE A 138 10.37 47.05 -9.64
N GLY A 139 9.87 47.61 -10.73
CA GLY A 139 8.51 47.42 -11.22
C GLY A 139 8.24 45.97 -11.62
N ALA A 140 9.15 45.36 -12.38
CA ALA A 140 9.09 43.94 -12.74
C ALA A 140 9.18 43.05 -11.50
N HIS A 141 10.10 43.35 -10.57
CA HIS A 141 10.24 42.62 -9.32
C HIS A 141 8.99 42.75 -8.45
N ARG A 142 8.43 43.95 -8.29
CA ARG A 142 7.19 44.19 -7.55
C ARG A 142 6.01 43.46 -8.17
N SER A 143 5.89 43.46 -9.50
CA SER A 143 4.84 42.71 -10.20
C SER A 143 4.97 41.20 -9.96
N SER A 144 6.19 40.66 -10.03
CA SER A 144 6.47 39.25 -9.71
C SER A 144 6.13 38.91 -8.25
N VAL A 145 6.52 39.75 -7.29
CA VAL A 145 6.20 39.58 -5.86
C VAL A 145 4.69 39.70 -5.62
N GLN A 146 4.00 40.61 -6.29
CA GLN A 146 2.55 40.74 -6.19
C GLN A 146 1.83 39.48 -6.72
N GLN A 147 2.29 38.91 -7.84
CA GLN A 147 1.77 37.64 -8.35
C GLN A 147 2.03 36.49 -7.37
N GLN A 148 3.24 36.38 -6.83
CA GLN A 148 3.56 35.38 -5.81
C GLN A 148 2.67 35.54 -4.57
N ALA A 149 2.45 36.77 -4.10
CA ALA A 149 1.59 37.06 -2.96
C ALA A 149 0.13 36.63 -3.18
N THR A 150 -0.41 36.82 -4.40
CA THR A 150 -1.75 36.33 -4.74
C THR A 150 -1.84 34.80 -4.81
N GLN A 151 -0.74 34.12 -5.14
CA GLN A 151 -0.67 32.66 -5.19
C GLN A 151 -0.45 32.01 -3.82
N LEU A 152 0.05 32.74 -2.83
CA LEU A 152 0.28 32.22 -1.47
C LEU A 152 -0.98 31.67 -0.81
N GLY A 153 -2.14 32.30 -1.02
CA GLY A 153 -3.42 31.81 -0.48
C GLY A 153 -3.78 30.42 -1.03
N PHE A 154 -3.65 30.22 -2.34
CA PHE A 154 -3.89 28.92 -2.96
C PHE A 154 -2.88 27.85 -2.50
N ILE A 155 -1.61 28.22 -2.31
CA ILE A 155 -0.59 27.31 -1.78
C ILE A 155 -0.93 26.89 -0.34
N GLN A 156 -1.44 27.83 0.48
CA GLN A 156 -1.90 27.52 1.83
C GLN A 156 -3.08 26.53 1.79
N ASP A 157 -4.11 26.79 0.98
CA ASP A 157 -5.24 25.88 0.83
C ASP A 157 -4.78 24.48 0.40
N LEU A 158 -3.78 24.40 -0.49
CA LEU A 158 -3.21 23.13 -0.94
C LEU A 158 -2.47 22.38 0.18
N LEU A 159 -1.78 23.10 1.06
CA LEU A 159 -1.09 22.56 2.24
C LEU A 159 -2.08 22.04 3.30
N GLU A 160 -3.32 22.54 3.32
CA GLU A 160 -4.37 22.09 4.24
C GLU A 160 -5.05 20.77 3.80
N ILE A 161 -4.94 20.38 2.51
CA ILE A 161 -5.59 19.18 1.96
C ILE A 161 -5.27 17.89 2.75
N PRO A 162 -4.01 17.58 3.11
CA PRO A 162 -3.70 16.38 3.89
C PRO A 162 -4.43 16.35 5.25
N ALA A 163 -4.51 17.50 5.92
CA ALA A 163 -5.25 17.61 7.19
C ALA A 163 -6.77 17.46 6.98
N LEU A 164 -7.29 17.98 5.87
CA LEU A 164 -8.69 17.79 5.49
C LEU A 164 -9.02 16.31 5.25
N ILE A 165 -8.13 15.57 4.59
CA ILE A 165 -8.27 14.12 4.39
C ILE A 165 -8.35 13.40 5.75
N ASP A 166 -7.50 13.75 6.70
CA ASP A 166 -7.52 13.14 8.04
C ASP A 166 -8.84 13.42 8.78
N ASN A 167 -9.40 14.64 8.65
CA ASN A 167 -10.66 15.01 9.27
C ASN A 167 -11.87 14.31 8.61
N LEU A 168 -11.90 14.25 7.28
CA LEU A 168 -12.96 13.55 6.53
C LEU A 168 -12.91 12.03 6.75
N THR A 169 -11.71 11.48 6.93
CA THR A 169 -11.55 10.07 7.29
C THR A 169 -12.14 9.78 8.67
N LYS A 170 -11.93 10.68 9.64
CA LYS A 170 -12.52 10.55 10.99
C LYS A 170 -14.04 10.70 10.99
N SER A 171 -14.62 11.50 10.09
CA SER A 171 -16.08 11.64 9.95
C SER A 171 -16.73 10.49 9.17
N GLY A 172 -15.94 9.63 8.51
CA GLY A 172 -16.44 8.50 7.71
C GLY A 172 -16.93 8.88 6.31
N LEU A 173 -16.66 10.11 5.86
CA LEU A 173 -17.04 10.63 4.54
C LEU A 173 -16.00 10.21 3.48
N PHE A 174 -15.93 8.91 3.21
CA PHE A 174 -14.90 8.37 2.33
C PHE A 174 -15.04 8.78 0.86
N ASP A 175 -16.25 9.03 0.37
CA ASP A 175 -16.47 9.46 -1.02
C ASP A 175 -15.75 10.80 -1.31
N GLU A 176 -15.83 11.76 -0.38
CA GLU A 176 -15.18 13.06 -0.47
C GLU A 176 -13.64 12.95 -0.39
N VAL A 177 -13.14 12.02 0.43
CA VAL A 177 -11.71 11.72 0.51
C VAL A 177 -11.18 11.24 -0.84
N VAL A 178 -11.89 10.33 -1.52
CA VAL A 178 -11.48 9.84 -2.85
C VAL A 178 -11.42 10.98 -3.86
N ASP A 179 -12.39 11.89 -3.83
CA ASP A 179 -12.44 13.04 -4.74
C ASP A 179 -11.26 14.01 -4.50
N LEU A 180 -10.89 14.26 -3.24
CA LEU A 180 -9.69 15.04 -2.89
C LEU A 180 -8.40 14.38 -3.35
N VAL A 181 -8.26 13.06 -3.15
CA VAL A 181 -7.09 12.30 -3.60
C VAL A 181 -6.94 12.38 -5.12
N TYR A 182 -8.05 12.24 -5.85
CA TYR A 182 -8.06 12.39 -7.31
C TYR A 182 -7.71 13.81 -7.76
N PHE A 183 -8.18 14.83 -7.04
CA PHE A 183 -7.82 16.22 -7.30
C PHE A 183 -6.31 16.47 -7.16
N VAL A 184 -5.70 16.02 -6.06
CA VAL A 184 -4.25 16.16 -5.83
C VAL A 184 -3.45 15.41 -6.90
N GLN A 185 -3.87 14.20 -7.27
CA GLN A 185 -3.21 13.43 -8.33
C GLN A 185 -3.28 14.15 -9.68
N LYS A 186 -4.45 14.71 -10.03
CA LYS A 186 -4.65 15.49 -11.26
C LYS A 186 -3.81 16.77 -11.26
N LEU A 187 -3.65 17.40 -10.11
CA LEU A 187 -2.79 18.58 -9.95
C LEU A 187 -1.31 18.22 -10.13
N SER A 188 -0.86 17.12 -9.51
CA SER A 188 0.51 16.61 -9.68
C SER A 188 0.84 16.25 -11.13
N ALA A 189 -0.13 15.69 -11.87
CA ALA A 189 0.06 15.38 -13.29
C ALA A 189 0.16 16.64 -14.17
N LYS A 190 -0.54 17.72 -13.81
CA LYS A 190 -0.49 19.00 -14.54
C LYS A 190 0.77 19.81 -14.25
N SER A 191 1.38 19.64 -13.08
CA SER A 191 2.52 20.44 -12.63
C SER A 191 3.67 19.55 -12.14
N PRO A 192 4.30 18.77 -13.04
CA PRO A 192 5.35 17.81 -12.65
C PRO A 192 6.61 18.49 -12.10
N GLU A 193 6.89 19.76 -12.44
CA GLU A 193 8.08 20.49 -11.97
C GLU A 193 7.92 21.10 -10.56
N GLY A 194 6.70 21.12 -10.03
CA GLY A 194 6.38 21.75 -8.75
C GLY A 194 6.71 20.84 -7.54
N LYS A 195 7.86 21.06 -6.89
CA LYS A 195 8.27 20.28 -5.69
C LYS A 195 7.23 20.28 -4.57
N VAL A 196 6.56 21.40 -4.32
CA VAL A 196 5.52 21.51 -3.27
C VAL A 196 4.33 20.60 -3.58
N VAL A 197 3.88 20.56 -4.84
CA VAL A 197 2.77 19.71 -5.28
C VAL A 197 3.15 18.22 -5.17
N GLN A 198 4.39 17.87 -5.51
CA GLN A 198 4.89 16.50 -5.35
C GLN A 198 4.90 16.05 -3.88
N ILE A 199 5.39 16.90 -2.97
CA ILE A 199 5.40 16.60 -1.53
C ILE A 199 3.96 16.39 -1.03
N ILE A 200 3.02 17.25 -1.44
CA ILE A 200 1.60 17.11 -1.05
C ILE A 200 1.00 15.83 -1.64
N ALA A 201 1.35 15.46 -2.87
CA ALA A 201 0.91 14.22 -3.49
C ALA A 201 1.44 12.98 -2.76
N GLU A 202 2.72 12.97 -2.36
CA GLU A 202 3.29 11.88 -1.55
C GLU A 202 2.63 11.77 -0.18
N GLU A 203 2.39 12.90 0.47
CA GLU A 203 1.80 12.96 1.81
C GLU A 203 0.31 12.58 1.80
N THR A 204 -0.38 12.90 0.71
CA THR A 204 -1.74 12.43 0.38
C THR A 204 -1.76 10.93 0.11
N ARG A 205 -0.76 10.40 -0.61
CA ARG A 205 -0.61 8.97 -0.90
C ARG A 205 -0.46 8.15 0.38
N LYS A 206 0.38 8.61 1.33
CA LYS A 206 0.53 7.95 2.64
C LYS A 206 -0.78 7.91 3.42
N ARG A 207 -1.52 9.02 3.46
CA ARG A 207 -2.84 9.07 4.13
C ARG A 207 -3.86 8.18 3.44
N THR A 208 -3.87 8.15 2.12
CA THR A 208 -4.74 7.26 1.33
C THR A 208 -4.56 5.80 1.74
N TRP A 209 -3.32 5.37 1.98
CA TRP A 209 -3.05 4.02 2.48
C TRP A 209 -3.65 3.78 3.89
N VAL A 210 -3.61 4.76 4.78
CA VAL A 210 -4.27 4.68 6.09
C VAL A 210 -5.79 4.58 5.94
N VAL A 211 -6.38 5.34 5.01
CA VAL A 211 -7.82 5.28 4.71
C VAL A 211 -8.22 3.90 4.21
N MET A 212 -7.46 3.32 3.28
CA MET A 212 -7.69 1.95 2.80
C MET A 212 -7.65 0.94 3.95
N ASN A 213 -6.63 1.01 4.82
CA ASN A 213 -6.58 0.10 5.98
C ASN A 213 -7.75 0.26 6.95
N LEU A 214 -8.28 1.48 7.11
CA LEU A 214 -9.46 1.73 7.92
C LEU A 214 -10.70 1.09 7.29
N MET A 215 -10.84 1.16 5.97
CA MET A 215 -11.91 0.47 5.23
C MET A 215 -11.80 -1.06 5.38
N SER A 216 -10.59 -1.63 5.20
CA SER A 216 -10.32 -3.04 5.49
C SER A 216 -10.65 -3.39 6.94
N HIS A 217 -10.39 -2.48 7.90
CA HIS A 217 -10.75 -2.69 9.29
C HIS A 217 -12.27 -2.77 9.52
N GLN A 218 -13.08 -2.04 8.75
CA GLN A 218 -14.54 -2.18 8.81
C GLN A 218 -14.98 -3.57 8.34
N LEU A 219 -14.32 -4.12 7.29
CA LEU A 219 -14.57 -5.50 6.83
C LEU A 219 -14.18 -6.56 7.88
N ARG A 220 -13.16 -6.28 8.70
CA ARG A 220 -12.64 -7.15 9.77
C ARG A 220 -13.49 -7.20 11.03
N THR A 221 -14.26 -6.16 11.31
CA THR A 221 -14.91 -5.98 12.62
C THR A 221 -16.43 -6.02 12.59
N LEU A 222 -17.05 -5.52 11.52
CA LEU A 222 -18.50 -5.45 11.42
C LEU A 222 -19.10 -6.61 10.59
N PRO A 223 -20.35 -7.00 10.90
CA PRO A 223 -21.15 -7.80 9.98
C PRO A 223 -21.56 -6.92 8.79
N VAL A 224 -20.77 -6.98 7.72
CA VAL A 224 -20.97 -6.13 6.54
C VAL A 224 -22.04 -6.74 5.63
N GLN A 225 -23.07 -5.96 5.29
CA GLN A 225 -24.06 -6.32 4.27
C GLN A 225 -23.47 -6.19 2.86
N LEU A 226 -24.01 -6.92 1.87
CA LEU A 226 -23.52 -6.90 0.48
C LEU A 226 -23.33 -5.48 -0.10
N LEU A 227 -24.30 -4.58 0.09
CA LEU A 227 -24.22 -3.21 -0.45
C LEU A 227 -23.07 -2.40 0.17
N GLN A 228 -22.80 -2.61 1.46
CA GLN A 228 -21.70 -1.96 2.16
C GLN A 228 -20.36 -2.54 1.75
N ALA A 229 -20.27 -3.86 1.56
CA ALA A 229 -19.08 -4.52 1.01
C ALA A 229 -18.77 -4.01 -0.41
N LEU A 230 -19.79 -3.84 -1.25
CA LEU A 230 -19.65 -3.28 -2.58
C LEU A 230 -19.18 -1.81 -2.54
N LYS A 231 -19.69 -1.00 -1.61
CA LYS A 231 -19.23 0.38 -1.41
C LYS A 231 -17.76 0.43 -0.98
N ILE A 232 -17.36 -0.39 -0.01
CA ILE A 232 -15.97 -0.44 0.46
C ILE A 232 -15.04 -0.85 -0.68
N VAL A 233 -15.34 -1.95 -1.37
CA VAL A 233 -14.51 -2.44 -2.48
C VAL A 233 -14.46 -1.45 -3.65
N SER A 234 -15.55 -0.75 -3.95
CA SER A 234 -15.54 0.26 -5.04
C SER A 234 -14.66 1.46 -4.70
N LEU A 235 -14.67 1.91 -3.44
CA LEU A 235 -13.79 2.97 -2.95
C LEU A 235 -12.32 2.53 -2.94
N GLU A 236 -12.03 1.33 -2.44
CA GLU A 236 -10.68 0.75 -2.46
C GLU A 236 -10.16 0.58 -3.89
N ARG A 237 -11.02 0.21 -4.85
CA ARG A 237 -10.64 0.16 -6.27
C ARG A 237 -10.26 1.55 -6.82
N ARG A 238 -11.06 2.58 -6.52
CA ARG A 238 -10.78 3.97 -6.95
C ARG A 238 -9.47 4.49 -6.34
N LEU A 239 -9.23 4.23 -5.05
CA LEU A 239 -8.00 4.63 -4.38
C LEU A 239 -6.78 3.83 -4.86
N GLY A 240 -6.93 2.52 -5.06
CA GLY A 240 -5.88 1.65 -5.57
C GLY A 240 -5.35 2.08 -6.94
N GLN A 241 -6.22 2.61 -7.82
CA GLN A 241 -5.81 3.16 -9.12
C GLN A 241 -4.84 4.34 -8.96
N VAL A 242 -5.06 5.21 -7.97
CA VAL A 242 -4.19 6.36 -7.69
C VAL A 242 -2.85 5.93 -7.09
N MET A 243 -2.84 4.82 -6.36
CA MET A 243 -1.63 4.26 -5.73
C MET A 243 -0.77 3.44 -6.71
N GLU A 244 -1.21 3.23 -7.96
CA GLU A 244 -0.54 2.39 -8.97
C GLU A 244 -0.27 0.95 -8.51
N ILE A 245 -1.05 0.46 -7.53
CA ILE A 245 -0.96 -0.92 -7.02
C ILE A 245 -1.70 -1.84 -8.00
N ARG A 246 -1.38 -3.15 -8.01
CA ARG A 246 -2.23 -4.17 -8.65
C ARG A 246 -3.57 -4.28 -7.91
N VAL A 247 -4.44 -3.31 -8.19
CA VAL A 247 -5.70 -3.05 -7.47
C VAL A 247 -6.54 -4.32 -7.32
N GLU A 248 -6.65 -5.06 -8.41
CA GLU A 248 -7.49 -6.25 -8.50
C GLU A 248 -6.96 -7.45 -7.72
N GLU A 249 -5.65 -7.54 -7.49
CA GLU A 249 -5.02 -8.56 -6.64
C GLU A 249 -5.12 -8.16 -5.17
N HIS A 250 -4.77 -6.90 -4.87
CA HIS A 250 -4.79 -6.36 -3.52
C HIS A 250 -6.20 -6.38 -2.92
N VAL A 251 -7.20 -5.82 -3.60
CA VAL A 251 -8.55 -5.66 -3.07
C VAL A 251 -9.28 -7.01 -2.92
N ARG A 252 -9.03 -7.97 -3.84
CA ARG A 252 -9.57 -9.34 -3.69
C ARG A 252 -8.98 -10.06 -2.48
N THR A 253 -7.66 -9.96 -2.31
CA THR A 253 -6.94 -10.62 -1.22
C THR A 253 -7.30 -9.99 0.12
N ASP A 254 -7.31 -8.67 0.19
CA ASP A 254 -7.64 -7.92 1.41
C ASP A 254 -9.09 -8.18 1.85
N PHE A 255 -10.03 -8.26 0.91
CA PHE A 255 -11.41 -8.66 1.21
C PHE A 255 -11.45 -10.03 1.90
N LEU A 256 -10.88 -11.07 1.28
CA LEU A 256 -10.93 -12.43 1.82
C LEU A 256 -10.18 -12.55 3.17
N GLN A 257 -8.98 -11.97 3.28
CA GLN A 257 -8.21 -11.95 4.53
C GLN A 257 -8.96 -11.21 5.64
N SER A 258 -9.59 -10.07 5.32
CA SER A 258 -10.39 -9.32 6.29
C SER A 258 -11.58 -10.14 6.79
N ARG A 259 -12.22 -10.92 5.91
CA ARG A 259 -13.30 -11.84 6.30
C ARG A 259 -12.78 -13.02 7.13
N SER A 260 -11.63 -13.61 6.81
CA SER A 260 -10.98 -14.64 7.66
C SER A 260 -10.77 -14.14 9.08
N ILE A 261 -10.22 -12.94 9.24
CA ILE A 261 -9.98 -12.34 10.56
C ILE A 261 -11.28 -12.14 11.33
N PHE A 262 -12.33 -11.65 10.66
CA PHE A 262 -13.66 -11.48 11.26
C PHE A 262 -14.23 -12.83 11.75
N ILE A 263 -14.22 -13.85 10.90
CA ILE A 263 -14.76 -15.18 11.22
C ILE A 263 -13.97 -15.83 12.34
N SER A 264 -12.64 -15.78 12.28
CA SER A 264 -11.75 -16.25 13.34
C SER A 264 -12.02 -15.56 14.68
N GLY A 265 -12.30 -14.24 14.65
CA GLY A 265 -12.71 -13.47 15.82
C GLY A 265 -14.03 -13.97 16.42
N LEU A 266 -15.03 -14.26 15.59
CA LEU A 266 -16.32 -14.82 16.01
C LEU A 266 -16.17 -16.22 16.62
N VAL A 267 -15.38 -17.09 15.97
CA VAL A 267 -15.11 -18.45 16.47
C VAL A 267 -14.41 -18.41 17.83
N ARG A 268 -13.44 -17.51 18.01
CA ARG A 268 -12.72 -17.33 19.28
C ARG A 268 -13.63 -16.82 20.41
N ALA A 269 -14.68 -16.06 20.08
CA ALA A 269 -15.62 -15.54 21.06
C ALA A 269 -16.64 -16.59 21.55
N VAL A 270 -16.71 -17.77 20.93
CA VAL A 270 -17.66 -18.82 21.34
C VAL A 270 -17.26 -19.42 22.69
N PRO A 271 -18.19 -19.51 23.68
CA PRO A 271 -17.90 -20.11 24.98
C PRO A 271 -17.56 -21.60 24.87
N GLN A 272 -16.49 -22.04 25.55
CA GLN A 272 -16.01 -23.43 25.53
C GLN A 272 -16.51 -24.26 26.73
N LYS A 273 -17.72 -23.99 27.24
CA LYS A 273 -18.25 -24.71 28.43
C LYS A 273 -18.67 -26.14 28.12
N ASP A 274 -19.30 -26.35 26.96
CA ASP A 274 -19.76 -27.64 26.48
C ASP A 274 -19.29 -27.82 25.04
N THR A 275 -18.49 -28.86 24.79
CA THR A 275 -17.84 -29.12 23.49
C THR A 275 -18.86 -29.26 22.37
N TYR A 276 -20.00 -29.92 22.62
CA TYR A 276 -21.05 -30.09 21.61
C TYR A 276 -21.66 -28.74 21.22
N GLN A 277 -22.08 -27.93 22.19
CA GLN A 277 -22.65 -26.60 21.94
C GLN A 277 -21.63 -25.67 21.28
N PHE A 278 -20.36 -25.74 21.70
CA PHE A 278 -19.26 -25.02 21.07
C PHE A 278 -19.13 -25.39 19.59
N LEU A 279 -19.01 -26.68 19.24
CA LEU A 279 -18.85 -27.13 17.86
C LEU A 279 -20.07 -26.81 16.99
N THR A 280 -21.29 -27.03 17.51
CA THR A 280 -22.52 -26.65 16.82
C THR A 280 -22.54 -25.16 16.49
N ARG A 281 -22.16 -24.31 17.47
CA ARG A 281 -22.14 -22.87 17.25
C ARG A 281 -21.05 -22.44 16.27
N VAL A 282 -19.87 -23.06 16.33
CA VAL A 282 -18.79 -22.81 15.36
C VAL A 282 -19.23 -23.21 13.96
N LEU A 283 -19.85 -24.38 13.78
CA LEU A 283 -20.37 -24.83 12.49
C LEU A 283 -21.42 -23.87 11.94
N GLU A 284 -22.33 -23.33 12.76
CA GLU A 284 -23.29 -22.32 12.33
C GLU A 284 -22.62 -21.02 11.85
N ILE A 285 -21.65 -20.51 12.62
CA ILE A 285 -20.89 -19.30 12.30
C ILE A 285 -20.14 -19.49 10.98
N CYS A 286 -19.39 -20.58 10.84
CA CYS A 286 -18.66 -20.91 9.62
C CYS A 286 -19.62 -21.10 8.44
N ARG A 287 -20.75 -21.81 8.63
CA ARG A 287 -21.75 -22.03 7.56
C ARG A 287 -22.25 -20.70 7.01
N LEU A 288 -22.69 -19.82 7.89
CA LEU A 288 -23.26 -18.53 7.53
C LEU A 288 -22.21 -17.66 6.85
N HIS A 289 -21.05 -17.48 7.49
CA HIS A 289 -20.08 -16.49 7.01
C HIS A 289 -19.21 -16.97 5.85
N TYR A 290 -18.93 -18.27 5.71
CA TYR A 290 -18.29 -18.79 4.49
C TYR A 290 -19.23 -18.64 3.29
N PHE A 291 -20.51 -18.98 3.46
CA PHE A 291 -21.53 -18.84 2.42
C PHE A 291 -21.71 -17.37 2.00
N ASP A 292 -21.88 -16.46 2.97
CA ASP A 292 -22.04 -15.03 2.68
C ASP A 292 -20.79 -14.45 2.03
N THR A 293 -19.60 -14.77 2.55
CA THR A 293 -18.33 -14.27 2.00
C THR A 293 -18.13 -14.68 0.56
N LEU A 294 -18.41 -15.95 0.21
CA LEU A 294 -18.32 -16.42 -1.17
C LEU A 294 -19.35 -15.76 -2.08
N ASN A 295 -20.61 -15.66 -1.64
CA ASN A 295 -21.64 -14.98 -2.44
C ASN A 295 -21.30 -13.51 -2.67
N TYR A 296 -20.82 -12.82 -1.63
CA TYR A 296 -20.42 -11.42 -1.74
C TYR A 296 -19.22 -11.27 -2.64
N PHE A 297 -18.22 -12.14 -2.51
CA PHE A 297 -17.05 -12.14 -3.38
C PHE A 297 -17.45 -12.32 -4.84
N LEU A 298 -18.25 -13.34 -5.16
CA LEU A 298 -18.69 -13.60 -6.53
C LEU A 298 -19.59 -12.49 -7.11
N SER A 299 -20.32 -11.79 -6.25
CA SER A 299 -21.16 -10.64 -6.66
C SER A 299 -20.34 -9.38 -6.91
N VAL A 300 -19.32 -9.11 -6.06
CA VAL A 300 -18.48 -7.91 -6.13
C VAL A 300 -17.33 -8.06 -7.15
N PHE A 301 -16.84 -9.29 -7.33
CA PHE A 301 -15.78 -9.66 -8.26
C PHE A 301 -16.33 -10.67 -9.29
N PRO A 302 -17.10 -10.21 -10.29
CA PRO A 302 -17.65 -11.09 -11.31
C PRO A 302 -16.54 -11.77 -12.11
N HIS A 303 -16.88 -12.92 -12.70
CA HIS A 303 -15.93 -13.74 -13.45
C HIS A 303 -15.35 -12.95 -14.63
N ASN A 304 -14.02 -12.76 -14.62
CA ASN A 304 -13.29 -12.13 -15.70
C ASN A 304 -12.24 -13.11 -16.25
N PRO A 305 -12.36 -13.56 -17.52
CA PRO A 305 -11.43 -14.53 -18.11
C PRO A 305 -10.01 -13.98 -18.30
N ASP A 306 -9.85 -12.65 -18.38
CA ASP A 306 -8.57 -11.99 -18.61
C ASP A 306 -7.69 -11.96 -17.34
N LEU A 307 -8.26 -12.30 -16.18
CA LEU A 307 -7.51 -12.37 -14.94
C LEU A 307 -6.62 -13.63 -14.87
N PRO A 308 -5.44 -13.54 -14.23
CA PRO A 308 -4.62 -14.70 -13.89
C PRO A 308 -5.41 -15.82 -13.21
N VAL A 309 -5.06 -17.07 -13.50
CA VAL A 309 -5.70 -18.27 -12.91
C VAL A 309 -5.71 -18.19 -11.38
N ASP A 310 -4.63 -17.69 -10.78
CA ASP A 310 -4.48 -17.56 -9.33
C ASP A 310 -5.57 -16.66 -8.73
N LEU A 311 -5.87 -15.53 -9.37
CA LEU A 311 -6.92 -14.61 -8.91
C LEU A 311 -8.33 -15.16 -9.15
N ARG A 312 -8.52 -15.97 -10.20
CA ARG A 312 -9.82 -16.61 -10.47
C ARG A 312 -10.12 -17.74 -9.48
N THR A 313 -9.08 -18.44 -9.03
CA THR A 313 -9.20 -19.57 -8.09
C THR A 313 -9.12 -19.16 -6.62
N LEU A 314 -8.69 -17.92 -6.34
CA LEU A 314 -8.54 -17.34 -5.02
C LEU A 314 -9.70 -17.62 -4.03
N PRO A 315 -11.00 -17.40 -4.36
CA PRO A 315 -12.08 -17.66 -3.41
C PRO A 315 -12.19 -19.15 -3.02
N TYR A 316 -11.83 -20.06 -3.93
CA TYR A 316 -11.86 -21.50 -3.67
C TYR A 316 -10.62 -21.96 -2.89
N VAL A 317 -9.47 -21.34 -3.13
CA VAL A 317 -8.25 -21.53 -2.33
C VAL A 317 -8.49 -21.10 -0.89
N TRP A 318 -9.06 -19.90 -0.71
CA TRP A 318 -9.48 -19.39 0.60
C TRP A 318 -10.45 -20.34 1.30
N LEU A 319 -11.52 -20.77 0.62
CA LEU A 319 -12.48 -21.71 1.22
C LEU A 319 -11.80 -23.00 1.69
N ARG A 320 -10.87 -23.54 0.89
CA ARG A 320 -10.13 -24.75 1.26
C ARG A 320 -9.28 -24.56 2.52
N GLU A 321 -8.61 -23.43 2.66
CA GLU A 321 -7.80 -23.11 3.85
C GLU A 321 -8.69 -23.00 5.09
N GLU A 322 -9.78 -22.24 5.00
CA GLU A 322 -10.76 -22.07 6.08
C GLU A 322 -11.44 -23.41 6.49
N LEU A 323 -11.71 -24.28 5.52
CA LEU A 323 -12.24 -25.62 5.78
C LEU A 323 -11.20 -26.54 6.43
N SER A 324 -9.93 -26.41 6.05
CA SER A 324 -8.83 -27.16 6.66
C SER A 324 -8.67 -26.81 8.14
N GLU A 325 -8.72 -25.52 8.49
CA GLU A 325 -8.67 -25.07 9.87
C GLU A 325 -9.86 -25.57 10.70
N LEU A 326 -11.07 -25.51 10.11
CA LEU A 326 -12.28 -26.05 10.74
C LEU A 326 -12.17 -27.56 10.98
N CYS A 327 -11.66 -28.32 9.99
CA CYS A 327 -11.45 -29.76 10.14
C CYS A 327 -10.45 -30.08 11.24
N ALA A 328 -9.33 -29.34 11.33
CA ALA A 328 -8.35 -29.52 12.40
C ALA A 328 -8.93 -29.20 13.79
N LEU A 329 -9.76 -28.15 13.90
CA LEU A 329 -10.47 -27.83 15.14
C LEU A 329 -11.45 -28.95 15.53
N MET A 330 -12.18 -29.48 14.56
CA MET A 330 -13.11 -30.59 14.77
C MET A 330 -12.38 -31.86 15.19
N GLU A 331 -11.32 -32.27 14.49
CA GLU A 331 -10.53 -33.46 14.82
C GLU A 331 -10.02 -33.45 16.27
N LYS A 332 -9.56 -32.27 16.75
CA LYS A 332 -9.10 -32.09 18.12
C LYS A 332 -10.22 -32.13 19.16
N SER A 333 -11.41 -31.65 18.81
CA SER A 333 -12.51 -31.42 19.77
C SER A 333 -13.52 -32.57 19.81
N LEU A 334 -13.66 -33.31 18.70
CA LEU A 334 -14.63 -34.40 18.54
C LEU A 334 -14.50 -35.53 19.58
N PRO A 335 -13.30 -35.93 20.07
CA PRO A 335 -13.16 -36.92 21.13
C PRO A 335 -13.82 -36.54 22.46
N ASN A 336 -14.02 -35.24 22.71
CA ASN A 336 -14.58 -34.72 23.97
C ASN A 336 -16.11 -34.53 23.90
N VAL A 337 -16.76 -34.98 22.83
CA VAL A 337 -18.21 -34.91 22.65
C VAL A 337 -18.83 -36.22 23.14
N ASP A 338 -19.94 -36.14 23.88
CA ASP A 338 -20.66 -37.34 24.31
C ASP A 338 -21.19 -38.13 23.12
N ASP A 339 -21.05 -39.45 23.18
CA ASP A 339 -21.47 -40.37 22.11
C ASP A 339 -22.93 -40.17 21.67
N ASN A 340 -23.83 -39.86 22.61
CA ASN A 340 -25.27 -39.67 22.34
C ASN A 340 -25.57 -38.39 21.51
N ARG A 341 -24.60 -37.47 21.38
CA ARG A 341 -24.76 -36.18 20.70
C ARG A 341 -24.01 -36.13 19.36
N LEU A 342 -23.35 -37.22 18.97
CA LEU A 342 -22.59 -37.31 17.72
C LEU A 342 -23.49 -37.29 16.47
N GLU A 343 -24.65 -37.96 16.49
CA GLU A 343 -25.57 -37.97 15.35
C GLU A 343 -26.15 -36.58 15.03
N PRO A 344 -26.70 -35.83 16.01
CA PRO A 344 -27.11 -34.45 15.78
C PRO A 344 -25.97 -33.58 15.24
N LEU A 345 -24.75 -33.73 15.76
CA LEU A 345 -23.59 -32.98 15.29
C LEU A 345 -23.21 -33.34 13.84
N PHE A 346 -23.24 -34.63 13.51
CA PHE A 346 -22.99 -35.11 12.14
C PHE A 346 -24.01 -34.54 11.15
N ASN A 347 -25.30 -34.51 11.52
CA ASN A 347 -26.34 -33.87 10.72
C ASN A 347 -26.07 -32.38 10.49
N HIS A 348 -25.50 -31.67 11.48
CA HIS A 348 -25.08 -30.27 11.29
C HIS A 348 -23.93 -30.15 10.30
N CYS A 349 -22.96 -31.08 10.32
CA CYS A 349 -21.87 -31.13 9.34
C CYS A 349 -22.37 -31.44 7.91
N LEU A 350 -23.37 -32.32 7.78
CA LEU A 350 -24.00 -32.60 6.49
C LEU A 350 -24.73 -31.37 5.94
N ASN A 351 -25.54 -30.70 6.77
CA ASN A 351 -26.23 -29.46 6.39
C ASN A 351 -25.24 -28.36 6.01
N PHE A 352 -24.11 -28.25 6.72
CA PHE A 352 -23.01 -27.36 6.38
C PHE A 352 -22.41 -27.71 5.01
N SER A 353 -22.16 -29.00 4.76
CA SER A 353 -21.58 -29.49 3.50
C SER A 353 -22.51 -29.23 2.32
N GLU A 354 -23.82 -29.41 2.51
CA GLU A 354 -24.84 -29.13 1.50
C GLU A 354 -24.87 -27.64 1.13
N ALA A 355 -24.77 -26.75 2.12
CA ALA A 355 -24.73 -25.31 1.88
C ALA A 355 -23.53 -24.89 1.00
N LEU A 356 -22.37 -25.52 1.20
CA LEU A 356 -21.15 -25.21 0.44
C LEU A 356 -20.99 -26.02 -0.86
N SER A 357 -21.79 -27.07 -1.06
CA SER A 357 -21.79 -27.86 -2.30
C SER A 357 -22.05 -27.02 -3.55
N ARG A 358 -22.81 -25.92 -3.40
CA ARG A 358 -23.07 -24.93 -4.45
C ARG A 358 -21.81 -24.26 -5.00
N PHE A 359 -20.76 -24.19 -4.19
CA PHE A 359 -19.45 -23.64 -4.58
C PHE A 359 -18.46 -24.74 -5.00
N GLY A 360 -18.93 -25.99 -5.18
CA GLY A 360 -18.11 -27.12 -5.61
C GLY A 360 -17.29 -27.77 -4.50
N SER A 361 -17.55 -27.47 -3.22
CA SER A 361 -16.81 -28.11 -2.11
C SER A 361 -17.30 -29.54 -1.86
N ASN A 362 -16.37 -30.50 -1.75
CA ASN A 362 -16.65 -31.90 -1.41
C ASN A 362 -16.27 -32.23 0.06
N ILE A 363 -16.55 -31.31 0.98
CA ILE A 363 -16.15 -31.43 2.40
C ILE A 363 -16.87 -32.56 3.16
N SER A 364 -18.02 -33.01 2.63
CA SER A 364 -18.83 -34.08 3.23
C SER A 364 -18.03 -35.37 3.45
N THR A 365 -17.12 -35.71 2.53
CA THR A 365 -16.27 -36.90 2.64
C THR A 365 -15.26 -36.76 3.78
N THR A 366 -14.71 -35.57 3.99
CA THR A 366 -13.75 -35.27 5.05
C THR A 366 -14.43 -35.34 6.42
N PHE A 367 -15.61 -34.72 6.58
CA PHE A 367 -16.37 -34.85 7.82
C PHE A 367 -16.75 -36.31 8.09
N LEU A 368 -17.21 -37.05 7.07
CA LEU A 368 -17.52 -38.47 7.22
C LEU A 368 -16.30 -39.25 7.74
N GLN A 369 -15.11 -39.02 7.19
CA GLN A 369 -13.87 -39.67 7.64
C GLN A 369 -13.54 -39.33 9.11
N LEU A 370 -13.68 -38.07 9.53
CA LEU A 370 -13.45 -37.66 10.92
C LEU A 370 -14.37 -38.39 11.89
N PHE A 371 -15.68 -38.46 11.57
CA PHE A 371 -16.64 -39.17 12.41
C PHE A 371 -16.40 -40.68 12.42
N VAL A 372 -16.05 -41.29 11.27
CA VAL A 372 -15.69 -42.71 11.19
C VAL A 372 -14.50 -43.04 12.09
N GLN A 373 -13.45 -42.22 12.04
CA GLN A 373 -12.26 -42.42 12.88
C GLN A 373 -12.57 -42.32 14.37
N GLN A 374 -13.36 -41.33 14.78
CA GLN A 374 -13.73 -41.16 16.19
C GLN A 374 -14.62 -42.27 16.71
N ILE A 375 -15.67 -42.63 15.96
CA ILE A 375 -16.59 -43.70 16.35
C ILE A 375 -15.84 -45.05 16.41
N ALA A 376 -15.00 -45.35 15.42
CA ALA A 376 -14.16 -46.55 15.44
C ALA A 376 -13.18 -46.57 16.62
N GLY A 377 -12.60 -45.41 16.96
CA GLY A 377 -11.76 -45.21 18.14
C GLY A 377 -12.51 -45.51 19.45
N ASN A 378 -13.72 -44.96 19.61
CA ASN A 378 -14.56 -45.15 20.80
C ASN A 378 -14.99 -46.62 20.97
N VAL A 379 -15.35 -47.29 19.88
CA VAL A 379 -15.66 -48.73 19.88
C VAL A 379 -14.43 -49.55 20.30
N THR A 380 -13.27 -49.27 19.71
CA THR A 380 -12.01 -49.97 20.04
C THR A 380 -11.61 -49.74 21.50
N ALA A 381 -11.75 -48.53 22.04
CA ALA A 381 -11.47 -48.21 23.44
C ALA A 381 -12.46 -48.91 24.39
N SER A 382 -13.74 -48.95 24.03
CA SER A 382 -14.77 -49.66 24.79
C SER A 382 -14.50 -51.17 24.83
N PHE A 383 -14.09 -51.76 23.70
CA PHE A 383 -13.69 -53.15 23.60
C PHE A 383 -12.45 -53.47 24.43
N LYS A 384 -11.43 -52.61 24.42
CA LYS A 384 -10.27 -52.76 25.31
C LYS A 384 -10.66 -52.73 26.79
N THR A 385 -11.57 -51.83 27.17
CA THR A 385 -12.07 -51.73 28.55
C THR A 385 -12.88 -52.98 28.94
N ALA A 386 -13.73 -53.45 28.03
CA ALA A 386 -14.48 -54.69 28.22
C ALA A 386 -13.54 -55.89 28.37
N MET A 387 -12.46 -55.93 27.57
CA MET A 387 -11.42 -56.95 27.66
C MET A 387 -10.67 -56.88 29.00
N THR A 388 -10.26 -55.71 29.48
CA THR A 388 -9.61 -55.59 30.80
C THR A 388 -10.52 -56.04 31.95
N ASN A 389 -11.82 -55.73 31.87
CA ASN A 389 -12.81 -56.20 32.84
C ASN A 389 -13.01 -57.72 32.74
N PHE A 390 -12.92 -58.28 31.54
CA PHE A 390 -12.93 -59.73 31.33
C PHE A 390 -11.70 -60.41 31.91
N LYS A 391 -10.49 -59.86 31.72
CA LYS A 391 -9.24 -60.40 32.30
C LYS A 391 -9.31 -60.44 33.82
N THR A 392 -9.79 -59.36 34.44
CA THR A 392 -9.95 -59.27 35.91
C THR A 392 -11.04 -60.22 36.42
N GLY A 393 -12.21 -60.23 35.78
CA GLY A 393 -13.30 -61.13 36.14
C GLY A 393 -12.97 -62.62 36.01
N ILE A 394 -12.12 -62.99 35.04
CA ILE A 394 -11.62 -64.37 34.89
C ILE A 394 -10.71 -64.79 36.05
N VAL A 395 -9.92 -63.87 36.60
CA VAL A 395 -9.12 -64.15 37.81
C VAL A 395 -10.03 -64.34 39.02
N ASP A 396 -11.13 -63.60 39.14
CA ASP A 396 -12.10 -63.76 40.23
C ASP A 396 -12.85 -65.11 40.17
N ILE A 397 -13.09 -65.65 38.96
CA ILE A 397 -13.58 -67.04 38.80
C ILE A 397 -12.61 -68.05 39.43
N GLN A 398 -11.30 -67.78 39.43
CA GLN A 398 -10.31 -68.64 40.09
C GLN A 398 -10.49 -68.64 41.62
N ILE A 399 -10.86 -67.50 42.22
CA ILE A 399 -11.03 -67.34 43.67
C ILE A 399 -12.35 -67.96 44.13
N ALA A 400 -13.42 -67.79 43.35
CA ALA A 400 -14.75 -68.32 43.62
C ALA A 400 -14.84 -69.87 43.56
N ARG A 401 -13.82 -70.56 43.02
CA ARG A 401 -13.68 -72.03 43.08
C ARG A 401 -13.79 -72.62 44.48
N LYS A 402 -13.62 -71.83 45.54
CA LYS A 402 -13.71 -72.29 46.93
C LYS A 402 -15.11 -72.24 47.55
N SER A 403 -16.10 -71.61 46.91
CA SER A 403 -17.47 -71.61 47.46
C SER A 403 -18.54 -71.31 46.41
N ARG A 404 -19.14 -72.35 45.81
CA ARG A 404 -20.52 -72.22 45.33
C ARG A 404 -21.25 -73.56 45.36
N PRO A 405 -22.45 -73.63 45.99
CA PRO A 405 -23.31 -74.80 45.91
C PRO A 405 -24.00 -74.87 44.54
N PRO A 406 -24.46 -76.06 44.11
CA PRO A 406 -25.08 -76.25 42.80
C PRO A 406 -26.44 -75.54 42.73
N VAL A 407 -26.64 -74.70 41.72
CA VAL A 407 -27.93 -74.06 41.43
C VAL A 407 -28.75 -75.00 40.54
N ARG A 408 -30.01 -75.23 40.93
CA ARG A 408 -31.00 -76.04 40.19
C ARG A 408 -31.40 -75.36 38.87
N PRO A 409 -31.57 -76.10 37.76
CA PRO A 409 -32.13 -75.55 36.53
C PRO A 409 -33.61 -75.19 36.73
N SER A 410 -33.99 -74.00 36.27
CA SER A 410 -35.39 -73.55 36.21
C SER A 410 -36.02 -73.96 34.87
N PRO A 411 -37.33 -74.26 34.82
CA PRO A 411 -37.98 -74.80 33.62
C PRO A 411 -38.11 -73.76 32.50
N ILE A 412 -37.83 -74.23 31.28
CA ILE A 412 -37.88 -73.52 30.00
C ILE A 412 -39.34 -73.14 29.68
N SER A 413 -39.58 -71.85 29.37
CA SER A 413 -40.86 -71.37 28.80
C SER A 413 -40.69 -71.11 27.30
N PRO A 414 -41.71 -71.38 26.45
CA PRO A 414 -41.55 -71.36 25.01
C PRO A 414 -41.66 -69.96 24.40
N THR A 415 -40.72 -69.66 23.49
CA THR A 415 -40.83 -68.83 22.28
C THR A 415 -41.48 -67.45 22.38
N GLN A 416 -40.66 -66.42 22.56
CA GLN A 416 -40.83 -65.11 21.92
C GLN A 416 -39.82 -65.01 20.76
N PRO A 417 -40.10 -64.24 19.68
CA PRO A 417 -39.19 -64.13 18.54
C PRO A 417 -37.79 -63.72 19.04
N GLU A 418 -36.77 -64.44 18.61
CA GLU A 418 -35.39 -64.23 19.07
C GLU A 418 -34.94 -62.80 18.77
N ASP A 419 -34.92 -61.95 19.81
CA ASP A 419 -34.25 -60.67 19.75
C ASP A 419 -32.77 -60.94 19.54
N LYS A 420 -32.28 -60.72 18.31
CA LYS A 420 -30.90 -60.99 17.86
C LYS A 420 -29.81 -60.30 18.71
N PHE A 421 -30.21 -59.41 19.62
CA PHE A 421 -29.35 -58.62 20.50
C PHE A 421 -29.48 -58.99 21.98
N ARG A 422 -30.28 -60.00 22.36
CA ARG A 422 -30.40 -60.46 23.74
C ARG A 422 -29.36 -61.55 24.03
N ALA A 423 -28.67 -61.45 25.17
CA ALA A 423 -27.74 -62.49 25.61
C ALA A 423 -28.48 -63.83 25.79
N PRO A 424 -27.99 -64.95 25.21
CA PRO A 424 -28.55 -66.29 25.44
C PRO A 424 -28.62 -66.66 26.94
N ASP A 425 -29.72 -67.27 27.36
CA ASP A 425 -29.99 -67.60 28.78
C ASP A 425 -28.89 -68.50 29.40
N GLU A 426 -28.19 -69.29 28.59
CA GLU A 426 -27.07 -70.18 28.95
C GLU A 426 -25.81 -69.42 29.38
N LEU A 427 -25.62 -68.17 28.95
CA LEU A 427 -24.52 -67.31 29.42
C LEU A 427 -24.71 -66.88 30.88
N SER A 428 -25.93 -66.91 31.42
CA SER A 428 -26.25 -66.50 32.80
C SER A 428 -25.52 -67.33 33.86
N ASN A 429 -25.09 -68.54 33.51
CA ASN A 429 -24.27 -69.40 34.36
C ASN A 429 -22.88 -68.80 34.65
N PHE A 430 -22.40 -67.92 33.77
CA PHE A 430 -21.09 -67.26 33.87
C PHE A 430 -21.23 -65.74 33.68
N PRO A 431 -21.42 -64.96 34.78
CA PRO A 431 -21.65 -63.52 34.72
C PRO A 431 -20.58 -62.73 33.94
N VAL A 432 -19.34 -63.21 33.94
CA VAL A 432 -18.21 -62.60 33.24
C VAL A 432 -18.39 -62.62 31.71
N LEU A 433 -19.02 -63.66 31.16
CA LEU A 433 -19.33 -63.76 29.72
C LEU A 433 -20.55 -62.91 29.35
N CYS A 434 -21.58 -62.85 30.21
CA CYS A 434 -22.70 -61.93 30.04
C CYS A 434 -22.23 -60.47 30.03
N HIS A 435 -21.41 -60.06 30.99
CA HIS A 435 -20.90 -58.69 31.06
C HIS A 435 -20.04 -58.32 29.84
N LEU A 436 -19.26 -59.25 29.30
CA LEU A 436 -18.52 -59.03 28.06
C LEU A 436 -19.46 -58.87 26.85
N HIS A 437 -20.47 -59.74 26.73
CA HIS A 437 -21.47 -59.66 25.67
C HIS A 437 -22.27 -58.35 25.71
N ASP A 438 -22.75 -57.96 26.89
CA ASP A 438 -23.51 -56.73 27.08
C ASP A 438 -22.64 -55.49 26.84
N ALA A 439 -21.36 -55.53 27.21
CA ALA A 439 -20.41 -54.46 26.91
C ALA A 439 -20.15 -54.33 25.39
N ILE A 440 -20.09 -55.45 24.66
CA ILE A 440 -19.98 -55.44 23.20
C ILE A 440 -21.21 -54.80 22.57
N ILE A 441 -22.41 -55.19 22.99
CA ILE A 441 -23.66 -54.62 22.47
C ILE A 441 -23.80 -53.14 22.84
N ALA A 442 -23.45 -52.75 24.06
CA ALA A 442 -23.44 -51.36 24.49
C ALA A 442 -22.47 -50.50 23.68
N ALA A 443 -21.28 -51.02 23.34
CA ALA A 443 -20.33 -50.34 22.48
C ALA A 443 -20.82 -50.24 21.02
N LEU A 444 -21.52 -51.26 20.53
CA LEU A 444 -22.05 -51.34 19.16
C LEU A 444 -23.39 -50.62 18.98
N ASN A 445 -24.11 -50.28 20.04
CA ASN A 445 -25.30 -49.43 19.96
C ASN A 445 -24.96 -47.95 19.76
N ARG A 446 -23.77 -47.51 20.17
CA ARG A 446 -23.26 -46.13 19.96
C ARG A 446 -23.08 -45.74 18.47
N PRO A 447 -22.50 -46.57 17.59
CA PRO A 447 -22.38 -46.25 16.16
C PRO A 447 -23.71 -46.28 15.39
N ARG A 448 -24.79 -46.87 15.92
CA ARG A 448 -26.07 -47.00 15.19
C ARG A 448 -26.73 -45.66 14.86
N CYS A 449 -26.39 -44.62 15.62
CA CYS A 449 -26.86 -43.26 15.44
C CYS A 449 -26.28 -42.58 14.18
N CYS A 450 -25.12 -43.04 13.69
CA CYS A 450 -24.53 -42.53 12.45
C CYS A 450 -24.53 -43.68 11.43
N ALA A 451 -25.57 -43.79 10.60
CA ALA A 451 -25.70 -44.83 9.56
C ALA A 451 -24.65 -44.67 8.43
N ILE A 452 -23.38 -44.76 8.79
CA ILE A 452 -22.24 -44.58 7.90
C ILE A 452 -21.77 -45.95 7.47
N SER A 453 -22.07 -46.30 6.21
CA SER A 453 -21.65 -47.58 5.60
C SER A 453 -20.13 -47.83 5.68
N SER A 454 -19.33 -46.77 5.78
CA SER A 454 -17.87 -46.84 5.97
C SER A 454 -17.41 -47.29 7.36
N LEU A 455 -18.29 -47.35 8.37
CA LEU A 455 -17.96 -47.88 9.71
C LEU A 455 -17.85 -49.41 9.75
N THR A 456 -18.41 -50.08 8.76
CA THR A 456 -18.53 -51.54 8.72
C THR A 456 -17.18 -52.24 8.84
N VAL A 457 -16.20 -51.84 8.04
CA VAL A 457 -14.86 -52.46 8.00
C VAL A 457 -14.10 -52.30 9.34
N PRO A 458 -13.94 -51.09 9.90
CA PRO A 458 -13.20 -50.93 11.15
C PRO A 458 -13.89 -51.61 12.34
N VAL A 459 -15.23 -51.62 12.40
CA VAL A 459 -15.97 -52.27 13.49
C VAL A 459 -15.83 -53.79 13.42
N VAL A 460 -15.95 -54.40 12.24
CA VAL A 460 -15.76 -55.84 12.07
C VAL A 460 -14.34 -56.25 12.43
N ALA A 461 -13.33 -55.48 12.02
CA ALA A 461 -11.94 -55.73 12.41
C ALA A 461 -11.75 -55.68 13.93
N ALA A 462 -12.37 -54.70 14.62
CA ALA A 462 -12.31 -54.57 16.07
C ALA A 462 -13.01 -55.74 16.80
N ILE A 463 -14.16 -56.22 16.31
CA ILE A 463 -14.85 -57.40 16.85
C ILE A 463 -13.98 -58.66 16.71
N ASN A 464 -13.41 -58.89 15.52
CA ASN A 464 -12.54 -60.04 15.28
C ASN A 464 -11.29 -60.02 16.17
N GLN A 465 -10.69 -58.83 16.39
CA GLN A 465 -9.56 -58.67 17.30
C GLN A 465 -9.94 -58.97 18.75
N LEU A 466 -11.12 -58.52 19.21
CA LEU A 466 -11.62 -58.82 20.55
C LEU A 466 -11.86 -60.32 20.75
N LEU A 467 -12.46 -61.01 19.76
CA LEU A 467 -12.69 -62.46 19.82
C LEU A 467 -11.36 -63.23 19.83
N LEU A 468 -10.37 -62.80 19.05
CA LEU A 468 -9.04 -63.40 19.06
C LEU A 468 -8.36 -63.24 20.43
N GLU A 469 -8.38 -62.04 21.01
CA GLU A 469 -7.78 -61.81 22.33
C GLU A 469 -8.50 -62.58 23.44
N ALA A 470 -9.84 -62.65 23.39
CA ALA A 470 -10.64 -63.45 24.32
C ALA A 470 -10.31 -64.94 24.22
N SER A 471 -10.25 -65.48 23.00
CA SER A 471 -9.97 -66.91 22.78
C SER A 471 -8.57 -67.32 23.19
N ILE A 472 -7.55 -66.48 22.95
CA ILE A 472 -6.18 -66.72 23.45
C ILE A 472 -6.19 -66.78 24.98
N LEU A 473 -6.84 -65.82 25.64
CA LEU A 473 -6.86 -65.75 27.10
C LEU A 473 -7.61 -66.92 27.74
N VAL A 474 -8.76 -67.32 27.18
CA VAL A 474 -9.50 -68.51 27.65
C VAL A 474 -8.65 -69.77 27.47
N ARG A 475 -7.91 -69.89 26.36
CA ARG A 475 -7.03 -71.03 26.08
C ARG A 475 -5.83 -71.12 27.00
N GLU A 476 -5.12 -70.01 27.23
CA GLU A 476 -4.02 -69.94 28.20
C GLU A 476 -4.48 -70.40 29.58
N MET A 477 -5.66 -69.95 29.99
CA MET A 477 -6.22 -70.22 31.30
C MET A 477 -6.83 -71.64 31.43
N SER A 478 -7.29 -72.23 30.32
CA SER A 478 -7.68 -73.65 30.25
C SER A 478 -6.45 -74.57 30.31
N GLY A 479 -5.37 -74.22 29.60
CA GLY A 479 -4.10 -74.94 29.64
C GLY A 479 -3.47 -74.98 31.03
N GLU A 480 -3.61 -73.90 31.80
CA GLU A 480 -3.20 -73.85 33.22
C GLU A 480 -4.19 -74.50 34.20
N ARG A 481 -5.29 -75.11 33.71
CA ARG A 481 -6.44 -75.66 34.48
C ARG A 481 -7.08 -74.66 35.44
N LYS A 482 -6.99 -73.36 35.16
CA LYS A 482 -7.51 -72.28 36.03
C LYS A 482 -9.00 -71.98 35.81
N ILE A 483 -9.62 -72.54 34.78
CA ILE A 483 -11.04 -72.36 34.41
C ILE A 483 -11.78 -73.73 34.32
N PRO A 484 -13.10 -73.82 34.59
CA PRO A 484 -13.89 -75.04 34.35
C PRO A 484 -14.06 -75.38 32.86
N VAL A 485 -14.08 -76.66 32.49
CA VAL A 485 -14.32 -77.13 31.11
C VAL A 485 -15.70 -76.66 30.59
N GLU A 486 -16.68 -76.54 31.49
CA GLU A 486 -18.01 -75.98 31.19
C GLU A 486 -17.95 -74.52 30.73
N PHE A 487 -16.99 -73.73 31.22
CA PHE A 487 -16.81 -72.34 30.81
C PHE A 487 -16.19 -72.24 29.41
N GLU A 488 -15.20 -73.08 29.10
CA GLU A 488 -14.59 -73.17 27.77
C GLU A 488 -15.62 -73.61 26.73
N HIS A 489 -16.43 -74.63 27.05
CA HIS A 489 -17.51 -75.07 26.18
C HIS A 489 -18.58 -73.99 25.96
N THR A 490 -18.96 -73.25 27.02
CA THR A 490 -19.93 -72.14 26.91
C THR A 490 -19.35 -70.96 26.11
N PHE A 491 -18.04 -70.71 26.21
CA PHE A 491 -17.37 -69.68 25.41
C PHE A 491 -17.40 -70.02 23.91
N ASP A 492 -17.00 -71.25 23.54
CA ASP A 492 -16.90 -71.64 22.14
C ASP A 492 -18.26 -71.87 21.46
N VAL A 493 -19.22 -72.47 22.17
CA VAL A 493 -20.51 -72.88 21.59
C VAL A 493 -21.61 -71.83 21.72
N VAL A 494 -21.54 -70.97 22.75
CA VAL A 494 -22.62 -70.02 23.04
C VAL A 494 -22.16 -68.57 22.82
N PHE A 495 -21.03 -68.17 23.40
CA PHE A 495 -20.57 -66.78 23.34
C PHE A 495 -20.07 -66.37 21.95
N VAL A 496 -19.17 -67.14 21.33
CA VAL A 496 -18.63 -66.83 20.00
C VAL A 496 -19.74 -66.73 18.94
N PRO A 497 -20.67 -67.71 18.81
CA PRO A 497 -21.76 -67.61 17.84
C PRO A 497 -22.78 -66.50 18.13
N ALA A 498 -22.90 -66.06 19.38
CA ALA A 498 -23.75 -64.92 19.74
C ALA A 498 -23.14 -63.59 19.26
N VAL A 499 -21.84 -63.38 19.47
CA VAL A 499 -21.12 -62.19 18.98
C VAL A 499 -21.07 -62.16 17.45
N GLU A 500 -20.95 -63.32 16.80
CA GLU A 500 -21.02 -63.43 15.34
C GLU A 500 -22.41 -63.09 14.78
N ARG A 501 -23.49 -63.49 15.46
CA ARG A 501 -24.85 -63.05 15.11
C ARG A 501 -25.02 -61.54 15.23
N VAL A 502 -24.41 -60.91 16.23
CA VAL A 502 -24.39 -59.44 16.38
C VAL A 502 -23.61 -58.78 15.24
N ARG A 503 -22.44 -59.33 14.87
CA ARG A 503 -21.65 -58.87 13.70
C ARG A 503 -22.46 -58.94 12.41
N ASP A 504 -23.10 -60.07 12.14
CA ASP A 504 -23.86 -60.31 10.91
C ASP A 504 -25.16 -59.48 10.85
N ALA A 505 -25.72 -59.12 12.01
CA ALA A 505 -26.87 -58.21 12.11
C ALA A 505 -26.49 -56.72 11.91
N LEU A 506 -25.28 -56.32 12.30
CA LEU A 506 -24.75 -54.96 12.07
C LEU A 506 -24.21 -54.77 10.65
N CYS A 507 -23.76 -55.86 10.02
CA CYS A 507 -23.23 -55.88 8.68
C CYS A 507 -23.88 -57.01 7.87
N PRO A 508 -25.05 -56.77 7.25
CA PRO A 508 -25.58 -57.74 6.32
C PRO A 508 -24.57 -57.91 5.17
N ALA A 509 -24.19 -59.14 4.86
CA ALA A 509 -23.16 -59.45 3.85
C ALA A 509 -23.45 -58.83 2.47
N GLN A 510 -24.73 -58.56 2.17
CA GLN A 510 -25.19 -57.85 0.97
C GLN A 510 -24.73 -56.38 0.94
N GLU A 511 -24.71 -55.71 2.08
CA GLU A 511 -24.34 -54.29 2.19
C GLU A 511 -22.82 -54.13 2.23
N ALA A 512 -22.08 -55.04 2.87
CA ALA A 512 -20.62 -55.10 2.77
C ALA A 512 -20.15 -55.40 1.33
N ALA A 513 -20.81 -56.31 0.61
CA ALA A 513 -20.52 -56.59 -0.80
C ALA A 513 -20.75 -55.35 -1.68
N ARG A 514 -21.82 -54.59 -1.40
CA ARG A 514 -22.12 -53.34 -2.10
C ARG A 514 -21.10 -52.23 -1.81
N VAL A 515 -20.65 -52.08 -0.57
CA VAL A 515 -19.67 -51.05 -0.16
C VAL A 515 -18.27 -51.35 -0.68
N LEU A 516 -17.87 -52.62 -0.69
CA LEU A 516 -16.54 -53.05 -1.13
C LEU A 516 -16.46 -53.32 -2.65
N GLY A 517 -17.60 -53.36 -3.35
CA GLY A 517 -17.66 -53.64 -4.79
C GLY A 517 -17.27 -55.07 -5.18
N VAL A 518 -17.36 -56.03 -4.24
CA VAL A 518 -16.96 -57.44 -4.41
C VAL A 518 -18.17 -58.37 -4.35
N SER A 519 -18.01 -59.60 -4.87
CA SER A 519 -19.09 -60.57 -4.90
C SER A 519 -19.47 -61.06 -3.49
N LEU A 520 -20.73 -61.43 -3.28
CA LEU A 520 -21.25 -61.94 -2.01
C LEU A 520 -20.45 -63.14 -1.47
N GLN A 521 -19.88 -63.95 -2.38
CA GLN A 521 -19.05 -65.12 -2.05
C GLN A 521 -17.64 -64.73 -1.56
N GLN A 522 -17.07 -63.63 -2.06
CA GLN A 522 -15.78 -63.12 -1.60
C GLN A 522 -15.90 -62.46 -0.23
N VAL A 523 -17.01 -61.75 0.03
CA VAL A 523 -17.29 -61.14 1.33
C VAL A 523 -17.53 -62.20 2.41
N SER A 524 -18.27 -63.27 2.10
CA SER A 524 -18.43 -64.38 3.06
C SER A 524 -17.11 -65.10 3.34
N LEU A 525 -16.21 -65.24 2.37
CA LEU A 525 -14.87 -65.78 2.58
C LEU A 525 -13.98 -64.86 3.43
N ILE A 526 -14.05 -63.54 3.26
CA ILE A 526 -13.27 -62.58 4.07
C ILE A 526 -13.77 -62.56 5.51
N LEU A 527 -15.10 -62.54 5.72
CA LEU A 527 -15.71 -62.59 7.05
C LEU A 527 -15.47 -63.95 7.75
N ASN A 528 -15.44 -65.06 7.00
CA ASN A 528 -15.21 -66.41 7.53
C ASN A 528 -13.73 -66.85 7.54
N SER A 529 -12.81 -66.17 6.85
CA SER A 529 -11.38 -66.56 6.87
C SER A 529 -10.72 -66.25 8.23
N SER A 530 -11.28 -65.30 8.98
CA SER A 530 -10.85 -64.99 10.35
C SER A 530 -11.27 -66.07 11.36
N THR A 531 -12.37 -66.77 11.10
CA THR A 531 -12.91 -67.83 11.98
C THR A 531 -12.18 -69.16 11.80
N ASN A 532 -11.70 -69.46 10.58
CA ASN A 532 -10.90 -70.67 10.32
C ASN A 532 -9.51 -70.66 10.98
N ARG A 533 -8.96 -69.52 11.42
CA ARG A 533 -7.74 -69.52 12.25
C ARG A 533 -8.01 -69.93 13.70
N VAL A 534 -9.19 -69.60 14.23
CA VAL A 534 -9.60 -70.02 15.58
C VAL A 534 -9.94 -71.51 15.58
N ALA A 535 -10.63 -72.00 14.55
CA ALA A 535 -10.94 -73.42 14.36
C ALA A 535 -9.72 -74.28 13.95
N ALA A 536 -8.82 -73.83 13.05
CA ALA A 536 -7.64 -74.62 12.66
C ALA A 536 -6.64 -74.81 13.82
N SER A 537 -6.60 -73.88 14.78
CA SER A 537 -5.81 -74.08 16.01
C SER A 537 -6.40 -75.14 16.96
N SER A 538 -7.63 -75.61 16.72
CA SER A 538 -8.26 -76.70 17.48
C SER A 538 -7.95 -78.10 16.91
N SER A 539 -7.49 -78.21 15.65
CA SER A 539 -7.21 -79.50 15.00
C SER A 539 -5.75 -79.93 15.02
N ASP A 540 -4.81 -79.01 15.24
CA ASP A 540 -3.39 -79.26 14.92
C ASP A 540 -2.52 -79.75 16.10
N ILE A 541 -3.12 -80.09 17.25
CA ILE A 541 -2.39 -80.70 18.38
C ILE A 541 -2.61 -82.22 18.47
N SER A 542 -3.52 -82.81 17.68
CA SER A 542 -3.72 -84.27 17.67
C SER A 542 -2.88 -85.05 16.65
N THR A 543 -2.03 -84.39 15.85
CA THR A 543 -1.29 -85.07 14.75
C THR A 543 0.22 -84.80 14.68
N VAL A 544 0.82 -84.08 15.64
CA VAL A 544 2.28 -83.84 15.66
C VAL A 544 2.97 -84.64 16.77
N THR A 545 2.85 -85.97 16.72
CA THR A 545 3.83 -86.88 17.35
C THR A 545 4.33 -87.99 16.43
N ASN A 546 3.96 -88.01 15.15
CA ASN A 546 4.50 -88.99 14.20
C ASN A 546 4.76 -88.32 12.84
N GLY A 547 6.04 -88.05 12.54
CA GLY A 547 6.43 -87.60 11.21
C GLY A 547 7.68 -86.74 11.20
N HIS A 548 8.81 -87.30 11.66
CA HIS A 548 10.10 -86.79 11.26
C HIS A 548 10.28 -86.93 9.74
N ALA A 549 10.93 -85.92 9.16
CA ALA A 549 11.79 -85.96 7.99
C ALA A 549 11.19 -85.55 6.63
N VAL A 550 11.98 -84.65 6.00
CA VAL A 550 12.30 -84.51 4.58
C VAL A 550 11.94 -83.15 3.95
N ALA A 551 13.01 -82.39 3.74
CA ALA A 551 13.38 -81.55 2.60
C ALA A 551 12.84 -80.10 2.48
N THR A 552 13.83 -79.21 2.66
CA THR A 552 14.22 -78.02 1.87
C THR A 552 13.24 -76.86 1.72
#